data_AF-A0A814W8A7-F1
#
_entry.id   AF-A0A814W8A7-F1
#
_cell.length_a   1.000
_cell.length_b   1.000
_cell.length_c   1.000
_cell.angle_alpha   90.00
_cell.angle_beta   90.00
_cell.angle_gamma   90.00
#
_symmetry.space_group_name_H-M   'P 1'
#
loop_
_entity.id
_entity.type
_entity.pdbx_description
1 polymer ?
#
loop_
_entity_poly.entity_id
_entity_poly.type
_entity_poly.pdbx_seq_one_letter_code
_entity_poly.pdbx_strand_id
1 'polypeptide(L)'
;MHYLDDYLELLDPLPEMMREKLTMMRESDLKIQADFDKLEENTSQFLSSYRQYQSQQSSPQRTRIQIKRQNSDKEEVENIPGDVEQQRKQLEYDKLVEKYQQLLQQTTTKATLANESHDIIERYYKKLEHDLNKFKMELEADYSGITETLEKRYASEGFNEYENTNNFYDSE
;
A
#
# COMPACT_ATOMS: atom_id res chain seq x y z
N MET A 1 8.21 -37.52 -21.84
CA MET A 1 7.30 -36.96 -20.84
C MET A 1 6.93 -35.55 -21.26
N HIS A 2 6.08 -35.40 -22.28
CA HIS A 2 5.75 -34.08 -22.85
C HIS A 2 5.05 -33.14 -21.85
N TYR A 3 4.38 -33.69 -20.83
CA TYR A 3 3.63 -32.91 -19.84
C TYR A 3 4.50 -32.15 -18.84
N LEU A 4 5.70 -32.67 -18.53
CA LEU A 4 6.62 -31.96 -17.64
C LEU A 4 7.25 -30.77 -18.37
N ASP A 5 7.57 -30.95 -19.66
CA ASP A 5 8.11 -29.89 -20.49
C ASP A 5 7.06 -28.77 -20.70
N ASP A 6 5.80 -29.11 -21.00
CA ASP A 6 4.68 -28.14 -21.10
C ASP A 6 4.42 -27.41 -19.76
N TYR A 7 4.63 -28.10 -18.63
CA TYR A 7 4.47 -27.51 -17.29
C TYR A 7 5.62 -26.56 -16.93
N LEU A 8 6.85 -26.92 -17.28
CA LEU A 8 8.02 -26.07 -17.08
C LEU A 8 7.95 -24.81 -17.95
N GLU A 9 7.54 -24.93 -19.22
CA GLU A 9 7.31 -23.79 -20.10
C GLU A 9 6.22 -22.85 -19.54
N LEU A 10 5.21 -23.39 -18.86
CA LEU A 10 4.21 -22.58 -18.19
C LEU A 10 4.77 -21.86 -16.96
N LEU A 11 5.67 -22.48 -16.19
CA LEU A 11 6.28 -21.88 -14.98
C LEU A 11 7.33 -20.82 -15.27
N ASP A 12 8.01 -20.89 -16.42
CA ASP A 12 9.08 -19.97 -16.81
C ASP A 12 8.77 -18.46 -16.60
N PRO A 13 7.58 -17.94 -16.96
CA PRO A 13 7.27 -16.52 -16.75
C PRO A 13 6.92 -16.15 -15.31
N LEU A 14 6.55 -17.10 -14.44
CA LEU A 14 6.04 -16.81 -13.09
C LEU A 14 7.04 -16.01 -12.22
N PRO A 15 8.32 -16.38 -12.12
CA PRO A 15 9.29 -15.61 -11.34
C PRO A 15 9.43 -14.17 -11.82
N GLU A 16 9.36 -13.94 -13.13
CA GLU A 16 9.43 -12.59 -13.70
C GLU A 16 8.17 -11.78 -13.38
N MET A 17 6.99 -12.36 -13.56
CA MET A 17 5.72 -11.70 -13.21
C MET A 17 5.67 -11.33 -11.72
N MET A 18 6.11 -12.24 -10.84
CA MET A 18 6.18 -11.97 -9.41
C MET A 18 7.19 -10.89 -9.07
N ARG A 19 8.37 -10.93 -9.69
CA ARG A 19 9.39 -9.89 -9.52
C ARG A 19 8.86 -8.51 -9.91
N GLU A 20 8.18 -8.41 -11.05
CA GLU A 20 7.57 -7.17 -11.53
C GLU A 20 6.54 -6.64 -10.52
N LYS A 21 5.59 -7.47 -10.09
CA LYS A 21 4.55 -7.08 -9.13
C LYS A 21 5.12 -6.65 -7.78
N LEU A 22 6.10 -7.38 -7.25
CA LEU A 22 6.77 -7.03 -5.99
C LEU A 22 7.58 -5.73 -6.12
N THR A 23 8.19 -5.49 -7.28
CA THR A 23 8.90 -4.24 -7.56
C THR A 23 7.93 -3.06 -7.59
N MET A 24 6.81 -3.17 -8.30
CA MET A 24 5.76 -2.15 -8.32
C MET A 24 5.18 -1.87 -6.92
N MET A 25 5.03 -2.91 -6.10
CA MET A 25 4.54 -2.76 -4.73
C MET A 25 5.55 -2.01 -3.86
N ARG A 26 6.84 -2.33 -4.00
CA ARG A 26 7.92 -1.62 -3.31
C ARG A 26 8.00 -0.15 -3.72
N GLU A 27 7.87 0.16 -5.00
CA GLU A 27 7.83 1.53 -5.49
C GLU A 27 6.63 2.30 -4.93
N SER A 28 5.46 1.66 -4.88
CA SER A 28 4.26 2.22 -4.27
C SER A 28 4.47 2.50 -2.78
N ASP A 29 5.14 1.61 -2.06
CA ASP A 29 5.43 1.78 -0.63
C ASP A 29 6.34 2.96 -0.36
N LEU A 30 7.41 3.09 -1.13
CA LEU A 30 8.32 4.22 -1.02
C LEU A 30 7.61 5.54 -1.34
N LYS A 31 6.73 5.54 -2.34
CA LYS A 31 5.95 6.73 -2.71
C LYS A 31 4.95 7.11 -1.62
N ILE A 32 4.17 6.15 -1.13
CA ILE A 32 3.18 6.35 -0.06
C ILE A 32 3.88 6.86 1.20
N GLN A 33 5.02 6.27 1.58
CA GLN A 33 5.79 6.71 2.74
C GLN A 33 6.27 8.16 2.57
N ALA A 34 6.88 8.49 1.43
CA ALA A 34 7.34 9.85 1.15
C ALA A 34 6.20 10.88 1.12
N ASP A 35 5.04 10.52 0.56
CA ASP A 35 3.86 11.40 0.51
C ASP A 35 3.19 11.53 1.90
N PHE A 36 3.19 10.47 2.71
CA PHE A 36 2.75 10.48 4.10
C PHE A 36 3.61 11.39 4.97
N ASP A 37 4.93 11.26 4.89
CA ASP A 37 5.88 12.09 5.67
C ASP A 37 5.69 13.58 5.34
N LYS A 38 5.55 13.92 4.05
CA LYS A 38 5.22 15.29 3.62
C LYS A 38 3.86 15.75 4.14
N LEU A 39 2.86 14.87 4.17
CA LEU A 39 1.54 15.21 4.66
C LEU A 39 1.56 15.48 6.17
N GLU A 40 2.31 14.68 6.94
CA GLU A 40 2.51 14.86 8.37
C GLU A 40 3.22 16.19 8.68
N GLU A 41 4.27 16.52 7.90
CA GLU A 41 4.97 17.79 8.03
C GLU A 41 4.03 18.98 7.75
N ASN A 42 3.29 18.94 6.63
CA ASN A 42 2.33 19.99 6.26
C ASN A 42 1.22 20.15 7.31
N THR A 43 0.73 19.04 7.87
CA THR A 43 -0.27 19.04 8.94
C THR A 43 0.28 19.72 10.20
N SER A 44 1.51 19.36 10.59
CA SER A 44 2.18 19.92 11.76
C SER A 44 2.42 21.43 11.62
N GLN A 45 2.84 21.88 10.44
CA GLN A 45 3.01 23.30 10.12
C GLN A 45 1.68 24.05 10.17
N PHE A 46 0.63 23.50 9.55
CA PHE A 46 -0.71 24.09 9.58
C PHE A 46 -1.25 24.24 11.01
N LEU A 47 -1.14 23.20 11.84
CA LEU A 47 -1.60 23.23 13.24
C LEU A 47 -0.81 24.23 14.09
N SER A 48 0.50 24.35 13.86
CA SER A 48 1.34 25.34 14.54
C SER A 48 0.93 26.77 14.17
N SER A 49 0.75 27.04 12.88
CA SER A 49 0.28 28.33 12.35
C SER A 49 -1.15 28.66 12.82
N TYR A 50 -2.00 27.65 12.98
CA TYR A 50 -3.35 27.81 13.51
C TYR A 50 -3.35 28.18 15.00
N ARG A 51 -2.53 27.49 15.81
CA ARG A 51 -2.39 27.75 17.25
C ARG A 51 -1.83 29.16 17.53
N GLN A 52 -0.83 29.60 16.75
CA GLN A 52 -0.28 30.94 16.86
C GLN A 52 -1.33 32.02 16.57
N TYR A 53 -2.15 31.83 15.54
CA TYR A 53 -3.24 32.75 15.21
C TYR A 53 -4.31 32.87 16.30
N GLN A 54 -4.72 31.75 16.89
CA GLN A 54 -5.68 31.79 18.00
C GLN A 54 -5.14 32.60 19.20
N SER A 55 -3.84 32.50 19.47
CA SER A 55 -3.21 33.30 20.55
C SER A 55 -3.20 34.81 20.25
N GLN A 56 -3.07 35.22 18.98
CA GLN A 56 -3.09 36.62 18.57
C GLN A 56 -4.50 37.24 18.62
N GLN A 57 -5.54 36.47 18.31
CA GLN A 57 -6.94 36.91 18.50
C GLN A 57 -7.36 37.08 19.96
N SER A 58 -6.64 36.45 20.90
CA SER A 58 -6.99 36.42 22.33
C SER A 58 -6.49 37.63 23.14
N SER A 59 -5.87 38.63 22.49
CA SER A 59 -5.50 39.88 23.18
C SER A 59 -6.75 40.76 23.35
N PRO A 60 -7.23 41.06 24.57
CA PRO A 60 -8.32 42.00 24.77
C PRO A 60 -7.79 43.42 24.51
N GLN A 61 -7.90 43.90 23.28
CA GLN A 61 -7.90 45.34 23.04
C GLN A 61 -9.15 45.88 23.75
N ARG A 62 -9.00 46.39 24.99
CA ARG A 62 -9.99 47.27 25.61
C ARG A 62 -10.13 48.48 24.70
N THR A 63 -11.04 48.42 23.73
CA THR A 63 -11.55 49.60 23.06
C THR A 63 -12.26 50.42 24.12
N ARG A 64 -11.57 51.47 24.57
CA ARG A 64 -12.17 52.54 25.37
C ARG A 64 -13.26 53.15 24.50
N ILE A 65 -14.50 52.76 24.74
CA ILE A 65 -15.68 53.34 24.09
C ILE A 65 -15.70 54.83 24.41
N GLN A 66 -15.30 55.67 23.46
CA GLN A 66 -15.62 57.10 23.49
C GLN A 66 -16.95 57.26 22.77
N ILE A 67 -18.02 57.47 23.53
CA ILE A 67 -19.33 57.79 22.98
C ILE A 67 -19.26 59.20 22.40
N LYS A 68 -19.22 59.31 21.07
CA LYS A 68 -19.64 60.53 20.37
C LYS A 68 -20.61 60.15 19.26
N ARG A 69 -21.91 60.27 19.56
CA ARG A 69 -22.98 60.21 18.55
C ARG A 69 -23.11 61.59 17.91
N GLN A 70 -22.78 61.70 16.63
CA GLN A 70 -23.51 62.54 15.69
C GLN A 70 -23.70 61.78 14.37
N ASN A 71 -24.97 61.52 14.10
CA ASN A 71 -25.70 61.46 12.83
C ASN A 71 -25.05 60.99 11.51
N SER A 72 -25.78 60.05 10.90
CA SER A 72 -26.18 59.91 9.48
C SER A 72 -25.12 59.71 8.39
N ASP A 73 -25.42 58.66 7.62
CA ASP A 73 -25.09 58.42 6.21
C ASP A 73 -23.72 57.84 5.90
N LYS A 74 -23.78 56.53 5.58
CA LYS A 74 -22.96 55.71 4.68
C LYS A 74 -22.46 54.45 5.39
N GLU A 75 -23.16 53.35 5.13
CA GLU A 75 -22.60 52.01 5.30
C GLU A 75 -21.53 51.80 4.21
N GLU A 76 -20.33 52.32 4.45
CA GLU A 76 -19.13 51.69 3.90
C GLU A 76 -18.93 50.40 4.71
N VAL A 77 -19.27 49.27 4.09
CA VAL A 77 -18.87 47.95 4.58
C VAL A 77 -17.36 47.87 4.40
N GLU A 78 -16.65 48.37 5.41
CA GLU A 78 -15.21 48.25 5.55
C GLU A 78 -14.88 46.76 5.62
N ASN A 79 -14.26 46.26 4.55
CA ASN A 79 -13.91 44.86 4.38
C ASN A 79 -12.96 44.46 5.52
N ILE A 80 -13.45 43.66 6.47
CA ILE A 80 -12.77 43.34 7.72
C ILE A 80 -11.53 42.49 7.37
N PRO A 81 -10.30 42.93 7.71
CA PRO A 81 -9.07 42.19 7.39
C PRO A 81 -9.00 40.74 7.92
N GLY A 82 -9.90 40.37 8.84
CA GLY A 82 -10.01 39.03 9.41
C GLY A 82 -10.57 37.97 8.46
N ASP A 83 -11.43 38.34 7.51
CA ASP A 83 -12.08 37.38 6.60
C ASP A 83 -11.09 36.80 5.58
N VAL A 84 -10.16 37.62 5.07
CA VAL A 84 -9.18 37.19 4.06
C VAL A 84 -8.21 36.17 4.63
N GLU A 85 -7.73 36.37 5.86
CA GLU A 85 -6.77 35.46 6.49
C GLU A 85 -7.44 34.14 6.93
N GLN A 86 -8.72 34.17 7.32
CA GLN A 86 -9.51 32.95 7.53
C GLN A 86 -9.71 32.17 6.24
N GLN A 87 -10.04 32.86 5.15
CA GLN A 87 -10.23 32.22 3.84
C GLN A 87 -8.94 31.57 3.32
N ARG A 88 -7.77 32.19 3.56
CA ARG A 88 -6.46 31.59 3.23
C ARG A 88 -6.21 30.29 3.99
N LYS A 89 -6.53 30.25 5.28
CA LYS A 89 -6.38 29.03 6.10
C LYS A 89 -7.37 27.94 5.69
N GLN A 90 -8.59 28.31 5.31
CA GLN A 90 -9.55 27.37 4.75
C GLN A 90 -8.99 26.71 3.48
N LEU A 91 -8.41 27.51 2.57
CA LEU A 91 -7.76 26.99 1.37
C LEU A 91 -6.56 26.08 1.67
N GLU A 92 -5.77 26.36 2.70
CA GLU A 92 -4.68 25.46 3.15
C GLU A 92 -5.22 24.15 3.70
N TYR A 93 -6.28 24.20 4.50
CA TYR A 93 -6.95 23.02 5.03
C TYR A 93 -7.52 22.16 3.89
N ASP A 94 -8.20 22.77 2.92
CA ASP A 94 -8.79 22.05 1.79
C ASP A 94 -7.71 21.32 0.98
N LYS A 95 -6.55 21.94 0.76
CA LYS A 95 -5.38 21.30 0.12
C LYS A 95 -4.83 20.14 0.93
N LEU A 96 -4.84 20.23 2.26
CA LEU A 96 -4.37 19.15 3.13
C LEU A 96 -5.30 17.94 3.03
N VAL A 97 -6.61 18.19 3.02
CA VAL A 97 -7.64 17.15 2.83
C VAL A 97 -7.48 16.50 1.46
N GLU A 98 -7.26 17.28 0.41
CA GLU A 98 -7.02 16.76 -0.94
C GLU A 98 -5.82 15.82 -0.98
N LYS A 99 -4.68 16.23 -0.40
CA LYS A 99 -3.47 15.38 -0.33
C LYS A 99 -3.72 14.09 0.46
N TYR A 100 -4.44 14.17 1.56
CA TYR A 100 -4.81 12.97 2.33
C TYR A 100 -5.67 12.00 1.52
N GLN A 101 -6.65 12.51 0.77
CA GLN A 101 -7.49 11.69 -0.12
C GLN A 101 -6.66 11.02 -1.22
N GLN A 102 -5.70 11.74 -1.81
CA GLN A 102 -4.77 11.18 -2.79
C GLN A 102 -3.94 10.05 -2.19
N LEU A 103 -3.42 10.22 -0.97
CA LEU A 103 -2.67 9.17 -0.27
C LEU A 103 -3.52 7.92 0.02
N LEU A 104 -4.79 8.11 0.40
CA LEU A 104 -5.73 7.01 0.60
C LEU A 104 -5.97 6.25 -0.72
N GLN A 105 -6.10 6.97 -1.83
CA GLN A 105 -6.23 6.37 -3.15
C GLN A 105 -4.97 5.56 -3.52
N GLN A 106 -3.77 6.10 -3.30
CA GLN A 106 -2.52 5.38 -3.54
C GLN A 106 -2.44 4.08 -2.73
N THR A 107 -2.82 4.14 -1.45
CA THR A 107 -2.86 2.97 -0.56
C THR A 107 -3.86 1.92 -1.04
N THR A 108 -5.01 2.37 -1.56
CA THR A 108 -6.01 1.48 -2.14
C THR A 108 -5.49 0.78 -3.40
N THR A 109 -4.83 1.52 -4.30
CA THR A 109 -4.18 0.95 -5.49
C THR A 109 -3.12 -0.09 -5.11
N LYS A 110 -2.33 0.15 -4.06
CA LYS A 110 -1.39 -0.84 -3.51
C LYS A 110 -2.11 -2.12 -3.07
N ALA A 111 -3.24 -1.99 -2.35
CA ALA A 111 -4.02 -3.15 -1.93
C ALA A 111 -4.52 -3.97 -3.13
N THR A 112 -4.99 -3.30 -4.19
CA THR A 112 -5.37 -3.96 -5.44
C THR A 112 -4.18 -4.71 -6.07
N LEU A 113 -3.00 -4.08 -6.12
CA LEU A 113 -1.79 -4.72 -6.64
C LEU A 113 -1.38 -5.98 -5.85
N ALA A 114 -1.56 -5.97 -4.53
CA ALA A 114 -1.32 -7.14 -3.70
C ALA A 114 -2.29 -8.28 -4.01
N ASN A 115 -3.58 -7.97 -4.21
CA ASN A 115 -4.57 -8.96 -4.63
C ASN A 115 -4.23 -9.55 -6.01
N GLU A 116 -3.84 -8.72 -6.97
CA GLU A 116 -3.40 -9.20 -8.30
C GLU A 116 -2.19 -10.14 -8.21
N SER A 117 -1.25 -9.85 -7.31
CA SER A 117 -0.08 -10.71 -7.06
C SER A 117 -0.49 -12.05 -6.48
N HIS A 118 -1.42 -12.04 -5.53
CA HIS A 118 -1.99 -13.26 -4.95
C HIS A 118 -2.72 -14.10 -6.02
N ASP A 119 -3.54 -13.45 -6.86
CA ASP A 119 -4.31 -14.11 -7.92
C ASP A 119 -3.41 -14.79 -8.96
N ILE A 120 -2.21 -14.25 -9.21
CA ILE A 120 -1.22 -14.92 -10.06
C ILE A 120 -0.78 -16.22 -9.39
N ILE A 121 -0.28 -16.17 -8.14
CA ILE A 121 0.17 -17.36 -7.41
C ILE A 121 -0.94 -18.41 -7.35
N GLU A 122 -2.16 -18.00 -7.01
CA GLU A 122 -3.29 -18.92 -6.88
C GLU A 122 -3.62 -19.63 -8.19
N ARG A 123 -3.53 -18.94 -9.33
CA ARG A 123 -3.74 -19.55 -10.66
C ARG A 123 -2.67 -20.62 -10.96
N TYR A 124 -1.41 -20.33 -10.67
CA TYR A 124 -0.32 -21.28 -10.90
C TYR A 124 -0.39 -22.47 -9.94
N TYR A 125 -0.77 -22.24 -8.69
CA TYR A 125 -1.00 -23.30 -7.71
C TYR A 125 -2.12 -24.25 -8.16
N LYS A 126 -3.28 -23.72 -8.56
CA LYS A 126 -4.39 -24.55 -9.07
C LYS A 126 -4.01 -25.33 -10.31
N LYS A 127 -3.20 -24.75 -11.19
CA LYS A 127 -2.72 -25.44 -12.39
C LYS A 127 -1.75 -26.57 -12.05
N LEU A 128 -0.81 -26.33 -11.13
CA LEU A 128 0.07 -27.37 -10.60
C LEU A 128 -0.72 -28.53 -10.00
N GLU A 129 -1.73 -28.24 -9.17
CA GLU A 129 -2.58 -29.27 -8.57
C GLU A 129 -3.33 -30.08 -9.64
N HIS A 130 -3.82 -29.43 -10.68
CA HIS A 130 -4.47 -30.09 -11.80
C HIS A 130 -3.52 -31.04 -12.55
N ASP A 131 -2.33 -30.55 -12.91
CA ASP A 131 -1.35 -31.32 -13.68
C ASP A 131 -0.79 -32.49 -12.86
N LEU A 132 -0.57 -32.29 -11.55
CA LEU A 132 -0.19 -33.35 -10.62
C LEU A 132 -1.25 -34.45 -10.54
N ASN A 133 -2.53 -34.08 -10.44
CA ASN A 133 -3.63 -35.05 -10.44
C ASN A 133 -3.71 -35.82 -11.75
N LYS A 134 -3.49 -35.15 -12.89
CA LYS A 134 -3.45 -35.81 -14.20
C LYS A 134 -2.31 -36.83 -14.28
N PHE A 135 -1.11 -36.44 -13.84
CA PHE A 135 0.04 -37.33 -13.77
C PHE A 135 -0.22 -38.56 -12.87
N LYS A 136 -0.86 -38.35 -11.71
CA LYS A 136 -1.25 -39.44 -10.81
C LYS A 136 -2.21 -40.44 -11.49
N MET A 137 -3.23 -39.94 -12.20
CA MET A 137 -4.17 -40.79 -12.92
C MET A 137 -3.51 -41.60 -14.04
N GLU A 138 -2.59 -40.99 -14.79
CA GLU A 138 -1.83 -41.68 -15.84
C GLU A 138 -0.95 -42.80 -15.24
N LEU A 139 -0.25 -42.54 -14.14
CA LEU A 139 0.55 -43.55 -13.44
C LEU A 139 -0.28 -44.73 -12.93
N GLU A 140 -1.45 -44.46 -12.36
CA GLU A 140 -2.36 -45.49 -11.87
C GLU A 140 -2.98 -46.32 -13.00
N ALA A 141 -3.18 -45.72 -14.17
CA ALA A 141 -3.65 -46.44 -15.35
C ALA A 141 -2.58 -47.41 -15.90
N ASP A 142 -1.32 -46.99 -15.90
CA ASP A 142 -0.19 -47.82 -16.36
C ASP A 142 0.19 -48.91 -15.34
N TYR A 143 0.12 -48.60 -14.05
CA TYR A 143 0.37 -49.56 -12.97
C TYR A 143 -0.46 -49.22 -11.72
N SER A 144 -1.57 -49.92 -11.54
CA SER A 144 -2.46 -49.71 -10.40
C SER A 144 -1.74 -49.93 -9.05
N GLY A 145 -1.88 -48.99 -8.12
CA GLY A 145 -1.26 -48.99 -6.80
C GLY A 145 0.17 -48.45 -6.76
N ILE A 146 0.73 -47.99 -7.90
CA ILE A 146 2.09 -47.44 -7.93
C ILE A 146 2.20 -46.15 -7.10
N THR A 147 1.18 -45.30 -7.12
CA THR A 147 1.22 -44.00 -6.44
C THR A 147 1.14 -44.17 -4.93
N GLU A 148 0.31 -45.10 -4.44
CA GLU A 148 0.25 -45.47 -3.02
C GLU A 148 1.59 -46.04 -2.53
N THR A 149 2.25 -46.85 -3.35
CA THR A 149 3.55 -47.44 -3.02
C THR A 149 4.65 -46.38 -2.97
N LEU A 150 4.62 -45.40 -3.86
CA LEU A 150 5.55 -44.27 -3.87
C LEU A 150 5.32 -43.31 -2.71
N GLU A 151 4.06 -42.94 -2.42
CA GLU A 151 3.70 -42.09 -1.29
C GLU A 151 4.09 -42.70 0.06
N LYS A 152 3.90 -44.02 0.23
CA LYS A 152 4.36 -44.75 1.43
C LYS A 152 5.88 -44.75 1.56
N ARG A 153 6.61 -44.96 0.45
CA ARG A 153 8.08 -44.88 0.44
C ARG A 153 8.56 -43.49 0.82
N TYR A 154 7.99 -42.46 0.21
CA TYR A 154 8.31 -41.06 0.51
C TYR A 154 8.05 -40.71 1.98
N ALA A 155 6.92 -41.15 2.54
CA ALA A 155 6.59 -40.95 3.95
C ALA A 155 7.51 -41.73 4.91
N SER A 156 8.00 -42.91 4.49
CA SER A 156 8.91 -43.74 5.30
C SER A 156 10.39 -43.33 5.22
N GLU A 157 10.82 -42.72 4.11
CA GLU A 157 12.22 -42.35 3.83
C GLU A 157 12.50 -40.85 4.02
N GLY A 158 11.58 -40.10 4.65
CA GLY A 158 11.52 -38.64 4.69
C GLY A 158 12.86 -37.87 4.64
N PHE A 159 12.91 -36.86 3.75
CA PHE A 159 13.85 -35.73 3.71
C PHE A 159 15.27 -35.99 4.27
N ASN A 160 16.19 -36.53 3.45
CA ASN A 160 17.63 -36.54 3.76
C ASN A 160 18.50 -35.71 2.78
N GLU A 161 17.92 -34.89 1.89
CA GLU A 161 18.70 -34.22 0.84
C GLU A 161 18.87 -32.69 0.93
N TYR A 162 18.25 -32.01 1.90
CA TYR A 162 18.34 -30.53 1.98
C TYR A 162 19.13 -29.96 3.16
N GLU A 163 19.65 -30.77 4.09
CA GLU A 163 20.53 -30.25 5.15
C GLU A 163 22.02 -30.18 4.75
N ASN A 164 22.42 -30.76 3.60
CA ASN A 164 23.84 -30.88 3.26
C ASN A 164 24.41 -29.73 2.41
N THR A 165 23.59 -28.78 1.95
CA THR A 165 24.07 -27.62 1.16
C THR A 165 24.28 -26.34 1.98
N ASN A 166 23.81 -26.31 3.24
CA ASN A 166 23.98 -25.14 4.12
C ASN A 166 25.32 -25.09 4.86
N ASN A 167 26.19 -26.10 4.72
CA ASN A 167 27.54 -26.08 5.31
C ASN A 167 28.63 -25.51 4.39
N PHE A 168 28.29 -24.98 3.20
CA PHE A 168 29.30 -24.45 2.26
C PHE A 168 29.51 -22.93 2.35
N TYR A 169 28.64 -22.17 3.03
CA TYR A 169 28.79 -20.71 3.15
C TYR A 169 29.34 -20.20 4.49
N ASP A 170 29.61 -21.08 5.45
CA ASP A 170 30.21 -20.74 6.76
C ASP A 170 31.69 -21.11 6.87
N SER A 171 32.42 -21.11 5.74
CA SER A 171 33.87 -21.24 5.73
C SER A 171 34.49 -20.25 4.76
N GLU A 172 34.57 -18.99 5.18
CA GLU A 172 35.76 -18.11 5.12
C GLU A 172 35.47 -16.75 5.79
#